data_AF-A0A4S4KX94-F1
#
_entry.id   AF-A0A4S4KX94-F1
#
_cell.length_a   1.000
_cell.length_b   1.000
_cell.length_c   1.000
_cell.angle_alpha   90.00
_cell.angle_beta   90.00
_cell.angle_gamma   90.00
#
_symmetry.space_group_name_H-M   'P 1'
#
loop_
_entity.id
_entity.type
_entity.pdbx_description
1 polymer ?
#
loop_
_entity_poly.entity_id
_entity_poly.type
_entity_poly.pdbx_seq_one_letter_code
_entity_poly.pdbx_strand_id
1 'polypeptide(L)'
;MDHIAKGPWTGTLPYMSLDLLPSVSTPPPVHSERFKWESFLYILYWIACHYDKGEYVKCDALDDWLDSDSRTLFKTKNTVLTRPDYRLITAHFVPLAQTWLFPLRQSFSKGYDARAIHEEEEVLFKRGNPSDFDNETLGGHVTYEKVWKVFESDEQRTWPLESNLLKREI
;
A
#
# COMPACT_ATOMS: atom_id res chain seq x y z
N MET A 1 -33.12 -9.07 -2.10
CA MET A 1 -31.76 -9.64 -2.22
C MET A 1 -31.13 -8.96 -3.41
N ASP A 2 -30.43 -7.87 -3.15
CA ASP A 2 -29.88 -7.02 -4.21
C ASP A 2 -28.72 -7.73 -4.90
N HIS A 3 -28.84 -7.83 -6.22
CA HIS A 3 -27.80 -8.32 -7.10
C HIS A 3 -26.69 -7.26 -7.18
N ILE A 4 -25.73 -7.29 -6.24
CA ILE A 4 -24.51 -6.49 -6.37
C ILE A 4 -23.79 -6.97 -7.64
N ALA A 5 -23.74 -6.10 -8.64
CA ALA A 5 -23.14 -6.37 -9.93
C ALA A 5 -21.66 -6.76 -9.75
N LYS A 6 -21.33 -7.98 -10.18
CA LYS A 6 -19.97 -8.55 -10.20
C LYS A 6 -19.22 -7.94 -11.38
N GLY A 7 -18.27 -7.05 -11.13
CA GLY A 7 -17.46 -6.39 -12.18
C GLY A 7 -16.29 -7.25 -12.67
N PRO A 8 -15.73 -6.96 -13.87
CA PRO A 8 -14.46 -7.53 -14.30
C PRO A 8 -13.31 -7.04 -13.40
N TRP A 9 -12.20 -7.79 -13.32
CA TRP A 9 -10.97 -7.30 -12.72
C TRP A 9 -10.51 -6.05 -13.47
N THR A 10 -10.63 -4.88 -12.85
CA THR A 10 -10.18 -3.60 -13.41
C THR A 10 -8.94 -3.11 -12.67
N GLY A 11 -7.91 -2.73 -13.43
CA GLY A 11 -6.64 -2.22 -12.89
C GLY A 11 -5.41 -2.94 -13.46
N THR A 12 -4.26 -2.28 -13.35
CA THR A 12 -2.97 -2.84 -13.78
C THR A 12 -2.45 -3.77 -12.69
N LEU A 13 -2.31 -5.07 -13.02
CA LEU A 13 -1.96 -6.13 -12.06
C LEU A 13 -0.81 -5.75 -11.09
N PRO A 14 0.33 -5.18 -11.54
CA PRO A 14 1.45 -4.76 -10.68
C PRO A 14 1.08 -3.78 -9.55
N TYR A 15 0.02 -2.99 -9.70
CA TYR A 15 -0.39 -1.98 -8.71
C TYR A 15 -1.69 -2.31 -8.00
N MET A 16 -2.38 -3.38 -8.40
CA MET A 16 -3.61 -3.84 -7.77
C MET A 16 -3.40 -4.23 -6.30
N SER A 17 -4.34 -3.88 -5.42
CA SER A 17 -4.35 -4.34 -4.00
C SER A 17 -4.25 -5.87 -3.90
N LEU A 18 -3.67 -6.41 -2.81
CA LEU A 18 -3.53 -7.85 -2.59
C LEU A 18 -4.86 -8.59 -2.71
N ASP A 19 -5.91 -8.10 -2.06
CA ASP A 19 -7.22 -8.76 -2.05
C ASP A 19 -7.94 -8.72 -3.41
N LEU A 20 -7.48 -7.82 -4.29
CA LEU A 20 -7.93 -7.73 -5.68
C LEU A 20 -7.10 -8.62 -6.62
N LEU A 21 -6.07 -9.32 -6.15
CA LEU A 21 -5.33 -10.22 -7.02
C LEU A 21 -6.18 -11.47 -7.37
N PRO A 22 -6.21 -11.92 -8.64
CA PRO A 22 -6.98 -13.11 -9.05
C PRO A 22 -6.61 -14.39 -8.30
N SER A 23 -5.39 -14.49 -7.77
CA SER A 23 -4.95 -15.63 -6.94
C SER A 23 -5.51 -15.62 -5.52
N VAL A 24 -6.14 -14.52 -5.07
CA VAL A 24 -6.62 -14.33 -3.70
C VAL A 24 -8.14 -14.49 -3.63
N SER A 25 -8.86 -13.77 -4.48
CA SER A 25 -10.32 -13.75 -4.47
C SER A 25 -10.86 -14.18 -5.82
N THR A 26 -11.95 -14.96 -5.87
CA THR A 26 -12.70 -15.22 -7.11
C THR A 26 -14.16 -15.49 -6.75
N PRO A 27 -15.13 -14.65 -7.18
CA PRO A 27 -15.01 -13.44 -8.01
C PRO A 27 -14.31 -12.25 -7.29
N PRO A 28 -13.99 -11.14 -7.99
CA PRO A 28 -13.45 -9.94 -7.36
C PRO A 28 -14.34 -9.42 -6.22
N PRO A 29 -13.76 -8.94 -5.11
CA PRO A 29 -14.52 -8.28 -4.06
C PRO A 29 -15.10 -6.95 -4.56
N VAL A 30 -16.12 -6.45 -3.86
CA VAL A 30 -16.68 -5.12 -4.12
C VAL A 30 -15.60 -4.07 -3.90
N HIS A 31 -15.46 -3.15 -4.85
CA HIS A 31 -14.40 -2.14 -4.79
C HIS A 31 -14.57 -1.22 -3.56
N SER A 32 -13.54 -1.15 -2.73
CA SER A 32 -13.44 -0.29 -1.56
C SER A 32 -12.35 0.78 -1.76
N GLU A 33 -12.49 1.92 -1.08
CA GLU A 33 -11.50 2.99 -1.09
C GLU A 33 -10.11 2.51 -0.65
N ARG A 34 -10.02 1.58 0.31
CA ARG A 34 -8.72 1.04 0.78
C ARG A 34 -7.89 0.44 -0.34
N PHE A 35 -8.54 -0.11 -1.38
CA PHE A 35 -7.83 -0.68 -2.52
C PHE A 35 -7.07 0.38 -3.31
N LYS A 36 -7.61 1.60 -3.38
CA LYS A 36 -6.94 2.74 -4.02
C LYS A 36 -5.72 3.16 -3.20
N TRP A 37 -5.87 3.22 -1.88
CA TRP A 37 -4.76 3.54 -0.97
C TRP A 37 -3.65 2.49 -1.00
N GLU A 38 -4.00 1.20 -1.10
CA GLU A 38 -3.00 0.14 -1.22
C GLU A 38 -2.29 0.19 -2.57
N SER A 39 -3.04 0.46 -3.64
CA SER A 39 -2.47 0.68 -4.97
C SER A 39 -1.49 1.86 -4.97
N PHE A 40 -1.86 2.95 -4.30
CA PHE A 40 -1.00 4.12 -4.14
C PHE A 40 0.28 3.78 -3.36
N LEU A 41 0.19 3.01 -2.27
CA LEU A 41 1.36 2.52 -1.54
C LEU A 41 2.33 1.76 -2.45
N TYR A 42 1.82 0.85 -3.28
CA TYR A 42 2.65 0.09 -4.23
C TYR A 42 3.31 0.95 -5.30
N ILE A 43 2.59 1.95 -5.81
CA ILE A 43 3.14 2.93 -6.75
C ILE A 43 4.27 3.73 -6.08
N LEU A 44 4.05 4.25 -4.87
CA LEU A 44 5.07 5.00 -4.13
C LEU A 44 6.31 4.15 -3.89
N TYR A 45 6.14 2.88 -3.49
CA TYR A 45 7.28 1.97 -3.27
C TYR A 45 8.05 1.70 -4.56
N TRP A 46 7.34 1.41 -5.65
CA TRP A 46 7.95 1.15 -6.94
C TRP A 46 8.74 2.37 -7.45
N ILE A 47 8.15 3.57 -7.39
CA ILE A 47 8.82 4.82 -7.78
C ILE A 47 10.05 5.08 -6.90
N ALA A 48 9.91 4.95 -5.58
CA ALA A 48 10.98 5.21 -4.63
C ALA A 48 12.20 4.29 -4.82
N CYS A 49 12.00 3.09 -5.39
CA CYS A 49 13.10 2.16 -5.69
C CYS A 49 13.69 2.36 -7.09
N HIS A 50 12.94 2.95 -8.03
CA HIS A 50 13.32 3.01 -9.45
C HIS A 50 13.67 4.40 -9.97
N TYR A 51 13.59 5.44 -9.14
CA TYR A 51 13.93 6.79 -9.57
C TYR A 51 14.90 7.44 -8.59
N ASP A 52 15.94 8.09 -9.12
CA ASP A 52 16.82 8.98 -8.35
C ASP A 52 16.96 10.31 -9.11
N LYS A 53 16.54 11.41 -8.47
CA LYS A 53 16.58 12.77 -9.06
C LYS A 53 15.94 12.87 -10.46
N GLY A 54 14.86 12.13 -10.69
CA GLY A 54 14.11 12.12 -11.95
C GLY A 54 14.61 11.13 -13.01
N GLU A 55 15.76 10.50 -12.78
CA GLU A 55 16.31 9.48 -13.67
C GLU A 55 15.88 8.08 -13.23
N TYR A 56 15.58 7.22 -14.20
CA TYR A 56 15.26 5.82 -13.92
C TYR A 56 16.52 5.05 -13.50
N VAL A 57 16.43 4.33 -12.40
CA VAL A 57 17.46 3.45 -11.86
C VAL A 57 16.90 2.04 -11.80
N LYS A 58 17.65 1.05 -12.29
CA LYS A 58 17.24 -0.35 -12.24
C LYS A 58 17.27 -0.85 -10.78
N CYS A 59 16.20 -1.52 -10.36
CA CYS A 59 16.14 -2.21 -9.07
C CYS A 59 15.92 -3.71 -9.30
N ASP A 60 17.03 -4.47 -9.42
CA ASP A 60 16.99 -5.91 -9.74
C ASP A 60 16.10 -6.72 -8.77
N ALA A 61 16.02 -6.28 -7.51
CA ALA A 61 15.17 -6.92 -6.49
C ALA A 61 13.66 -6.84 -6.79
N LEU A 62 13.25 -5.98 -7.73
CA LEU A 62 11.88 -5.76 -8.16
C LEU A 62 11.69 -6.02 -9.66
N ASP A 63 12.64 -6.68 -10.34
CA ASP A 63 12.54 -6.99 -11.79
C ASP A 63 11.25 -7.75 -12.12
N ASP A 64 10.85 -8.68 -11.25
CA ASP A 64 9.65 -9.49 -11.41
C ASP A 64 8.35 -8.70 -11.19
N TRP A 65 8.39 -7.46 -10.68
CA TRP A 65 7.19 -6.73 -10.26
C TRP A 65 6.19 -6.47 -11.40
N LEU A 66 6.68 -6.21 -12.62
CA LEU A 66 5.84 -5.84 -13.76
C LEU A 66 5.38 -7.05 -14.58
N ASP A 67 6.19 -8.11 -14.64
CA ASP A 67 5.98 -9.26 -15.53
C ASP A 67 5.61 -10.56 -14.78
N SER A 68 5.33 -10.48 -13.49
CA SER A 68 4.92 -11.62 -12.67
C SER A 68 3.47 -12.05 -12.87
N ASP A 69 3.24 -13.36 -12.70
CA ASP A 69 1.91 -13.89 -12.46
C ASP A 69 1.33 -13.41 -11.10
N SER A 70 0.01 -13.53 -10.94
CA SER A 70 -0.71 -13.08 -9.74
C SER A 70 -0.17 -13.65 -8.42
N ARG A 71 0.29 -14.91 -8.39
CA ARG A 71 0.78 -15.57 -7.18
C ARG A 71 2.17 -15.07 -6.80
N THR A 72 3.05 -14.90 -7.79
CA THR A 72 4.38 -14.33 -7.58
C THR A 72 4.25 -12.89 -7.10
N LEU A 73 3.39 -12.10 -7.74
CA LEU A 73 3.14 -10.73 -7.36
C LEU A 73 2.54 -10.60 -5.94
N PHE A 74 1.63 -11.50 -5.56
CA PHE A 74 1.09 -11.57 -4.19
C PHE A 74 2.22 -11.71 -3.17
N LYS A 75 3.16 -12.64 -3.38
CA LYS A 75 4.29 -12.87 -2.46
C LYS A 75 5.17 -11.64 -2.32
N THR A 76 5.50 -11.00 -3.44
CA THR A 76 6.36 -9.81 -3.46
C THR A 76 5.69 -8.65 -2.72
N LYS A 77 4.41 -8.37 -3.02
CA LYS A 77 3.62 -7.33 -2.34
C LYS A 77 3.43 -7.61 -0.85
N ASN A 78 3.15 -8.85 -0.48
CA ASN A 78 3.03 -9.25 0.92
C ASN A 78 4.36 -9.05 1.68
N THR A 79 5.49 -9.27 1.00
CA THR A 79 6.82 -8.97 1.57
C THR A 79 6.99 -7.47 1.77
N VAL A 80 6.59 -6.62 0.80
CA VAL A 80 6.62 -5.15 0.96
C VAL A 80 5.76 -4.69 2.14
N LEU A 81 4.60 -5.30 2.38
CA LEU A 81 3.75 -4.95 3.51
C LEU A 81 4.34 -5.40 4.86
N THR A 82 4.79 -6.64 4.95
CA THR A 82 5.20 -7.23 6.24
C THR A 82 6.66 -6.92 6.59
N ARG A 83 7.55 -6.92 5.58
CA ARG A 83 9.02 -6.84 5.71
C ARG A 83 9.66 -6.10 4.52
N PRO A 84 9.32 -4.84 4.25
CA PRO A 84 9.92 -4.09 3.16
C PRO A 84 11.41 -3.90 3.38
N ASP A 85 12.14 -3.96 2.28
CA ASP A 85 13.54 -3.59 2.25
C ASP A 85 13.68 -2.11 1.90
N TYR A 86 13.84 -1.27 2.92
CA TYR A 86 14.05 0.18 2.74
C TYR A 86 15.43 0.50 2.16
N ARG A 87 16.37 -0.45 2.09
CA ARG A 87 17.69 -0.24 1.45
C ARG A 87 17.57 -0.15 -0.07
N LEU A 88 16.45 -0.61 -0.64
CA LEU A 88 16.16 -0.49 -2.07
C LEU A 88 15.71 0.93 -2.46
N ILE A 89 15.30 1.75 -1.50
CA ILE A 89 14.83 3.11 -1.77
C ILE A 89 16.03 4.00 -2.08
N THR A 90 15.93 4.76 -3.18
CA THR A 90 16.97 5.69 -3.59
C THR A 90 17.08 6.85 -2.59
N ALA A 91 18.26 7.46 -2.51
CA ALA A 91 18.53 8.52 -1.54
C ALA A 91 17.54 9.70 -1.67
N HIS A 92 17.12 10.04 -2.90
CA HIS A 92 16.17 11.11 -3.16
C HIS A 92 14.78 10.86 -2.53
N PHE A 93 14.33 9.61 -2.46
CA PHE A 93 13.01 9.26 -1.93
C PHE A 93 13.01 8.86 -0.44
N VAL A 94 14.15 8.90 0.25
CA VAL A 94 14.21 8.61 1.70
C VAL A 94 13.24 9.49 2.52
N PRO A 95 13.12 10.81 2.28
CA PRO A 95 12.15 11.63 3.01
C PRO A 95 10.70 11.14 2.81
N LEU A 96 10.28 10.91 1.55
CA LEU A 96 8.96 10.37 1.21
C LEU A 96 8.72 8.99 1.84
N ALA A 97 9.77 8.16 1.89
CA ALA A 97 9.68 6.85 2.51
C ALA A 97 9.38 6.94 4.02
N GLN A 98 10.00 7.90 4.71
CA GLN A 98 9.79 8.12 6.13
C GLN A 98 8.46 8.79 6.43
N THR A 99 8.04 9.77 5.62
CA THR A 99 6.84 10.57 5.90
C THR A 99 5.56 9.90 5.43
N TRP A 100 5.56 9.25 4.28
CA TRP A 100 4.34 8.68 3.69
C TRP A 100 4.37 7.16 3.63
N LEU A 101 5.43 6.59 3.06
CA LEU A 101 5.45 5.15 2.75
C LEU A 101 5.43 4.28 4.00
N PHE A 102 6.27 4.59 4.99
CA PHE A 102 6.34 3.87 6.26
C PHE A 102 5.00 3.88 7.02
N PRO A 103 4.40 5.05 7.34
CA PRO A 103 3.15 5.07 8.09
C PRO A 103 1.98 4.46 7.31
N LEU A 104 1.88 4.69 5.99
CA LEU A 104 0.84 4.08 5.17
C LEU A 104 0.97 2.55 5.16
N ARG A 105 2.17 2.03 4.92
CA ARG A 105 2.46 0.59 5.01
C ARG A 105 2.11 0.04 6.39
N GLN A 106 2.41 0.77 7.46
CA GLN A 106 2.14 0.31 8.83
C GLN A 106 0.63 0.14 9.08
N SER A 107 -0.20 1.06 8.57
CA SER A 107 -1.65 0.95 8.63
C SER A 107 -2.15 -0.31 7.93
N PHE A 108 -1.65 -0.60 6.71
CA PHE A 108 -2.01 -1.83 6.00
C PHE A 108 -1.51 -3.10 6.70
N SER A 109 -0.25 -3.13 7.14
CA SER A 109 0.30 -4.30 7.86
C SER A 109 -0.55 -4.62 9.09
N LYS A 110 -0.85 -3.62 9.93
CA LYS A 110 -1.71 -3.81 11.11
C LYS A 110 -3.12 -4.27 10.75
N GLY A 111 -3.70 -3.75 9.67
CA GLY A 111 -5.03 -4.13 9.22
C GLY A 111 -5.09 -5.58 8.72
N TYR A 112 -4.09 -6.01 7.95
CA TYR A 112 -3.99 -7.41 7.52
C TYR A 112 -3.69 -8.36 8.69
N ASP A 113 -2.83 -7.96 9.64
CA ASP A 113 -2.58 -8.73 10.86
C ASP A 113 -3.86 -8.88 11.71
N ALA A 114 -4.62 -7.79 11.88
CA ALA A 114 -5.89 -7.81 12.60
C ALA A 114 -6.91 -8.74 11.94
N ARG A 115 -6.97 -8.76 10.60
CA ARG A 115 -7.83 -9.68 9.85
C ARG A 115 -7.40 -11.14 10.07
N ALA A 116 -6.10 -11.44 9.97
CA ALA A 116 -5.59 -12.78 10.17
C ALA A 116 -5.90 -13.32 11.58
N ILE A 117 -5.71 -12.49 12.61
CA ILE A 117 -6.06 -12.84 14.00
C ILE A 117 -7.56 -13.10 14.13
N HIS A 118 -8.40 -12.24 13.53
CA HIS A 118 -9.85 -12.41 13.56
C HIS A 118 -10.29 -13.72 12.89
N GLU A 119 -9.74 -14.03 11.71
CA GLU A 119 -9.98 -15.29 11.00
C GLU A 119 -9.56 -16.51 11.83
N GLU A 120 -8.41 -16.46 12.50
CA GLU A 120 -7.94 -17.52 13.41
C GLU A 120 -8.87 -17.70 14.61
N GLU A 121 -9.32 -16.62 15.23
CA GLU A 121 -10.24 -16.65 16.36
C GLU A 121 -11.61 -17.25 15.97
N GLU A 122 -12.15 -16.88 14.81
CA GLU A 122 -13.41 -17.43 14.29
C GLU A 122 -13.31 -18.96 14.10
N VAL A 123 -12.20 -19.45 13.53
CA VAL A 123 -11.96 -20.88 13.33
C VAL A 123 -11.80 -21.63 14.66
N LEU A 124 -11.03 -21.10 15.60
CA LEU A 124 -10.70 -21.77 16.86
C LEU A 124 -11.86 -21.77 17.86
N PHE A 125 -12.57 -20.64 17.97
CA PHE A 125 -13.56 -20.43 19.03
C PHE A 125 -15.00 -20.59 18.57
N LYS A 126 -15.25 -20.85 17.27
CA LYS A 126 -16.60 -21.06 16.68
C LYS A 126 -17.60 -20.03 17.20
N ARG A 127 -17.24 -18.74 17.19
CA ARG A 127 -18.16 -17.70 17.66
C ARG A 127 -19.42 -17.78 16.78
N GLY A 128 -20.55 -18.10 17.43
CA GLY A 128 -21.82 -18.42 16.74
C GLY A 128 -22.47 -17.25 16.00
N ASN A 129 -21.85 -16.07 16.05
CA ASN A 129 -22.06 -14.98 15.11
C ASN A 129 -20.67 -14.58 14.61
N PRO A 130 -20.45 -14.53 13.29
CA PRO A 130 -19.27 -13.88 12.75
C PRO A 130 -19.22 -12.49 13.36
N SER A 131 -18.16 -12.15 14.08
CA SER A 131 -17.86 -10.74 14.24
C SER A 131 -17.61 -10.23 12.83
N ASP A 132 -18.51 -9.40 12.29
CA ASP A 132 -18.39 -8.84 10.94
C ASP A 132 -17.14 -7.95 10.91
N PHE A 133 -15.98 -8.56 10.68
CA PHE A 133 -14.73 -7.82 10.53
C PHE A 133 -14.92 -6.84 9.39
N ASP A 134 -14.66 -5.57 9.68
CA ASP A 134 -14.79 -4.51 8.70
C ASP A 134 -13.71 -4.67 7.63
N ASN A 135 -14.04 -5.41 6.58
CA ASN A 135 -13.18 -5.63 5.43
C ASN A 135 -13.07 -4.39 4.53
N GLU A 136 -13.92 -3.38 4.69
CA GLU A 136 -13.84 -2.13 3.94
C GLU A 136 -12.69 -1.26 4.43
N THR A 137 -12.42 -1.27 5.75
CA THR A 137 -11.35 -0.47 6.38
C THR A 137 -10.25 -1.31 7.04
N LEU A 138 -10.26 -2.63 6.84
CA LEU A 138 -9.39 -3.59 7.54
C LEU A 138 -9.45 -3.42 9.08
N GLY A 139 -10.64 -3.53 9.65
CA GLY A 139 -10.86 -3.40 11.09
C GLY A 139 -10.62 -1.99 11.62
N GLY A 140 -10.89 -0.98 10.79
CA GLY A 140 -10.65 0.43 11.10
C GLY A 140 -9.18 0.85 11.00
N HIS A 141 -8.28 0.00 10.51
CA HIS A 141 -6.85 0.35 10.38
C HIS A 141 -6.54 1.22 9.17
N VAL A 142 -7.37 1.15 8.11
CA VAL A 142 -7.24 1.89 6.86
C VAL A 142 -8.55 2.64 6.58
N THR A 143 -8.77 3.71 7.34
CA THR A 143 -9.87 4.68 7.07
C THR A 143 -9.31 5.89 6.33
N TYR A 144 -10.19 6.65 5.66
CA TYR A 144 -9.83 7.92 5.04
C TYR A 144 -9.08 8.82 6.00
N GLU A 145 -9.58 9.02 7.23
CA GLU A 145 -8.99 9.94 8.20
C GLU A 145 -7.61 9.48 8.66
N LYS A 146 -7.39 8.16 8.79
CA LYS A 146 -6.08 7.62 9.17
C LYS A 146 -5.06 7.78 8.05
N VAL A 147 -5.48 7.54 6.81
CA VAL A 147 -4.62 7.75 5.64
C VAL A 147 -4.34 9.23 5.41
N TRP A 148 -5.37 10.08 5.51
CA TRP A 148 -5.23 11.53 5.32
C TRP A 148 -4.29 12.17 6.33
N LYS A 149 -4.33 11.75 7.60
CA LYS A 149 -3.39 12.20 8.64
C LYS A 149 -1.93 11.92 8.30
N VAL A 150 -1.64 10.89 7.50
CA VAL A 150 -0.28 10.64 7.01
C VAL A 150 0.20 11.80 6.15
N PHE A 151 -0.65 12.28 5.23
CA PHE A 151 -0.33 13.36 4.31
C PHE A 151 -0.30 14.73 5.01
N GLU A 152 -1.22 15.00 5.94
CA GLU A 152 -1.23 16.26 6.71
C GLU A 152 0.02 16.46 7.57
N SER A 153 0.60 15.37 8.09
CA SER A 153 1.83 15.43 8.89
C SER A 153 3.05 15.93 8.11
N ASP A 154 2.96 15.87 6.78
CA ASP A 154 3.97 16.30 5.84
C ASP A 154 3.85 17.80 5.52
N GLU A 155 2.63 18.31 5.32
CA GLU A 155 2.36 19.73 5.06
C GLU A 155 2.81 20.64 6.22
N GLN A 156 2.75 20.15 7.46
CA GLN A 156 3.21 20.88 8.65
C GLN A 156 4.73 20.85 8.83
N ARG A 157 5.43 19.99 8.07
CA ARG A 157 6.88 19.81 8.13
C ARG A 157 7.51 20.77 7.13
N THR A 158 7.71 22.03 7.51
CA THR A 158 8.35 23.03 6.63
C THR A 158 9.67 22.50 6.08
N TRP A 159 9.76 22.25 4.76
CA TRP A 159 11.06 22.11 4.11
C TRP A 159 11.78 23.44 4.23
N PRO A 160 13.06 23.47 4.64
CA PRO A 160 13.87 24.64 4.39
C PRO A 160 14.00 24.78 2.87
N LEU A 161 13.08 25.56 2.29
CA LEU A 161 13.23 26.05 0.93
C LEU A 161 14.63 26.65 0.85
N GLU A 162 15.40 26.22 -0.14
CA GLU A 162 16.69 26.80 -0.49
C GLU A 162 16.51 28.28 -0.85
N SER A 163 16.43 29.12 0.18
CA SER A 163 16.35 30.58 0.08
C SER A 163 17.73 31.22 -0.16
N ASN A 164 18.71 30.44 -0.64
CA ASN A 164 20.07 30.90 -0.89
C ASN A 164 20.51 30.85 -2.36
N LEU A 165 19.64 30.48 -3.31
CA LEU A 165 19.97 30.55 -4.75
C LEU A 165 19.56 31.87 -5.44
N LEU A 166 18.98 32.84 -4.71
CA LEU A 166 18.64 34.18 -5.24
C LEU A 166 19.43 35.34 -4.61
N LYS A 167 20.54 35.08 -3.91
CA LYS A 167 21.42 36.14 -3.33
C LYS A 167 22.86 36.12 -3.85
N ARG A 168 23.09 35.60 -5.06
CA ARG A 168 24.39 35.73 -5.76
C ARG A 168 24.23 36.25 -7.18
N GLU A 169 23.37 37.23 -7.37
CA GLU A 169 23.55 38.23 -8.43
C GLU A 169 23.16 39.58 -7.83
N ILE A 170 24.20 40.35 -7.46
CA ILE A 170 24.39 41.82 -7.50
C ILE A 170 25.67 42.11 -6.70
#